data_AF-A0A5C6PN88-F1
#
_entry.id   AF-A0A5C6PN88-F1
#
_cell.length_a   1.000
_cell.length_b   1.000
_cell.length_c   1.000
_cell.angle_alpha   90.00
_cell.angle_beta   90.00
_cell.angle_gamma   90.00
#
_symmetry.space_group_name_H-M   'P 1'
#
loop_
_entity.id
_entity.type
_entity.pdbx_description
1 polymer ?
#
loop_
_entity_poly.entity_id
_entity_poly.type
_entity_poly.pdbx_seq_one_letter_code
_entity_poly.pdbx_strand_id
1 'polypeptide(L)'
;MLVTTVAHLFYWDATYVLHYMKAKLKGYSSLNSSEILYGAFVTYDTRDPHVSEWVMKNLLVKLEEEGEKNLPLCLEERDWTPGVPLVDNLTQSIRYSRKTLFVLTQDYVKTGIFKMAMYLAHQRLLDENVDVIVLLLLEPVLQHSHFLRLRRRLCGESVVDWPRTAAAEPWFWQNLRNVVRVENQVIPSADMSDKPDIKEVTTFDKTKLKKTDTKEKNTLPTKETIEQEKSG
;
A
#
# COMPACT_ATOMS: atom_id res chain seq x y z
N MET A 1 52.10 -32.37 -14.75
CA MET A 1 52.09 -31.32 -15.78
C MET A 1 50.68 -31.03 -16.30
N LEU A 2 49.94 -32.02 -16.81
CA LEU A 2 48.53 -31.83 -17.22
C LEU A 2 47.58 -31.56 -16.05
N VAL A 3 47.68 -32.32 -14.95
CA VAL A 3 46.79 -32.16 -13.79
C VAL A 3 46.95 -30.79 -13.12
N THR A 4 48.17 -30.27 -13.06
CA THR A 4 48.47 -28.96 -12.45
C THR A 4 47.98 -27.79 -13.28
N THR A 5 48.01 -27.91 -14.62
CA THR A 5 47.50 -26.88 -15.54
C THR A 5 45.98 -26.87 -15.58
N VAL A 6 45.35 -28.04 -15.57
CA VAL A 6 43.90 -28.19 -15.45
C VAL A 6 43.40 -27.64 -14.11
N ALA A 7 44.06 -27.95 -12.99
CA ALA A 7 43.67 -27.44 -11.67
C ALA A 7 43.73 -25.91 -11.59
N HIS A 8 44.74 -25.27 -12.19
CA HIS A 8 44.86 -23.81 -12.20
C HIS A 8 43.80 -23.14 -13.09
N LEU A 9 43.40 -23.78 -14.19
CA LEU A 9 42.37 -23.28 -15.09
C LEU A 9 40.99 -23.25 -14.40
N PHE A 10 40.63 -24.32 -13.70
CA PHE A 10 39.33 -24.46 -13.03
C PHE A 10 39.27 -23.88 -11.60
N TYR A 11 40.40 -23.47 -11.03
CA TYR A 11 40.46 -22.89 -9.68
C TYR A 11 39.59 -21.63 -9.57
N TRP A 12 39.67 -20.75 -10.56
CA TRP A 12 38.89 -19.50 -10.61
C TRP A 12 37.40 -19.75 -10.82
N ASP A 13 37.04 -20.73 -11.67
CA ASP A 13 35.64 -21.12 -11.88
C ASP A 13 35.03 -21.71 -10.61
N ALA A 14 35.76 -22.60 -9.92
CA ALA A 14 35.29 -23.22 -8.68
C ALA A 14 35.14 -22.18 -7.56
N THR A 15 36.11 -21.27 -7.40
CA THR A 15 36.00 -20.17 -6.43
C THR A 15 34.85 -19.21 -6.78
N TYR A 16 34.67 -18.84 -8.05
CA TYR A 16 33.56 -18.01 -8.49
C TYR A 16 32.20 -18.66 -8.18
N VAL A 17 32.02 -19.94 -8.54
CA VAL A 17 30.79 -20.69 -8.22
C VAL A 17 30.57 -20.78 -6.71
N LEU A 18 31.62 -21.00 -5.93
CA LEU A 18 31.52 -21.06 -4.46
C LEU A 18 31.13 -19.70 -3.86
N HIS A 19 31.70 -18.60 -4.37
CA HIS A 19 31.30 -17.25 -3.98
C HIS A 19 29.88 -16.90 -4.42
N TYR A 20 29.47 -17.28 -5.63
CA TYR A 20 28.13 -17.08 -6.15
C TYR A 20 27.09 -17.87 -5.34
N MET A 21 27.36 -19.15 -5.06
CA MET A 21 26.51 -20.00 -4.22
C MET A 21 26.46 -19.45 -2.78
N LYS A 22 27.58 -19.01 -2.22
CA LYS A 22 27.63 -18.36 -0.90
C LYS A 22 26.85 -17.05 -0.88
N ALA A 23 26.89 -16.25 -1.95
CA ALA A 23 26.09 -15.04 -2.07
C ALA A 23 24.59 -15.35 -2.20
N LYS A 24 24.22 -16.39 -2.96
CA LYS A 24 22.83 -16.84 -3.13
C LYS A 24 22.25 -17.44 -1.85
N LEU A 25 23.04 -18.23 -1.12
CA LEU A 25 22.66 -18.79 0.19
C LEU A 25 22.58 -17.74 1.30
N LYS A 26 23.40 -16.70 1.23
CA LYS A 26 23.40 -15.62 2.23
C LYS A 26 22.26 -14.61 2.03
N GLY A 27 21.49 -14.73 0.94
CA GLY A 27 20.36 -13.86 0.65
C GLY A 27 20.82 -12.40 0.51
N TYR A 28 21.60 -12.10 -0.52
CA TYR A 28 21.91 -10.71 -0.85
C TYR A 28 20.62 -10.00 -1.27
N SER A 29 20.01 -9.23 -0.36
CA SER A 29 19.03 -8.21 -0.70
C SER A 29 19.70 -7.18 -1.63
N SER A 30 19.00 -6.76 -2.69
CA SER A 30 19.53 -5.67 -3.51
C SER A 30 19.66 -4.42 -2.63
N LEU A 31 20.79 -3.72 -2.74
CA LEU A 31 20.96 -2.39 -2.15
C LEU A 31 20.12 -1.40 -2.95
N ASN A 32 18.79 -1.52 -2.89
CA ASN A 32 17.90 -0.50 -3.42
C ASN A 32 17.62 0.52 -2.32
N SER A 33 18.14 1.72 -2.58
CA SER A 33 17.84 3.02 -1.99
C SER A 33 18.37 3.32 -0.59
N SER A 34 19.28 4.29 -0.56
CA SER A 34 19.68 5.09 0.59
C SER A 34 18.56 5.97 1.18
N GLU A 35 17.29 5.67 0.89
CA GLU A 35 16.12 6.49 1.28
C GLU A 35 15.23 5.80 2.34
N ILE A 36 15.33 4.49 2.53
CA ILE A 36 14.51 3.78 3.52
C ILE A 36 15.19 3.87 4.89
N LEU A 37 14.70 4.78 5.74
CA LEU A 37 15.17 4.94 7.12
C LEU A 37 14.41 4.03 8.10
N TYR A 38 13.13 3.78 7.82
CA TYR A 38 12.23 3.11 8.75
C TYR A 38 11.77 1.76 8.22
N GLY A 39 11.60 0.82 9.15
CA GLY A 39 11.02 -0.49 8.87
C GLY A 39 9.53 -0.38 8.55
N ALA A 40 8.79 0.44 9.29
CA ALA A 40 7.41 0.77 8.99
C ALA A 40 7.02 2.15 9.52
N PHE A 41 6.13 2.81 8.79
CA PHE A 41 5.40 3.99 9.25
C PHE A 41 4.07 3.54 9.83
N VAL A 42 3.72 3.99 11.02
CA VAL A 42 2.45 3.64 11.66
C VAL A 42 1.52 4.85 11.66
N THR A 43 0.35 4.68 11.05
CA THR A 43 -0.71 5.69 11.03
C THR A 43 -1.88 5.23 11.89
N TYR A 44 -2.27 6.05 12.87
CA TYR A 44 -3.34 5.78 13.82
C TYR A 44 -4.10 7.08 14.15
N ASP A 45 -5.17 6.99 14.93
CA ASP A 45 -5.88 8.18 15.40
C ASP A 45 -5.15 8.79 16.61
N THR A 46 -4.50 9.93 16.39
CA THR A 46 -3.85 10.71 17.47
C THR A 46 -4.84 11.39 18.40
N ARG A 47 -6.12 11.47 18.02
CA ARG A 47 -7.17 12.06 18.86
C ARG A 47 -7.70 11.09 19.89
N ASP A 48 -7.57 9.78 19.64
CA ASP A 48 -7.98 8.75 20.59
C ASP A 48 -6.82 8.40 21.53
N PRO A 49 -6.90 8.79 22.82
CA PRO A 49 -5.83 8.52 23.76
C PRO A 49 -5.64 7.02 24.02
N HIS A 50 -6.68 6.19 23.89
CA HIS A 50 -6.58 4.75 24.11
C HIS A 50 -5.75 4.08 23.00
N VAL A 51 -5.98 4.48 21.75
CA VAL A 51 -5.24 3.95 20.60
C VAL A 51 -3.79 4.44 20.63
N SER A 52 -3.56 5.74 20.89
CA SER A 52 -2.20 6.28 21.02
C SER A 52 -1.44 5.58 22.14
N GLU A 53 -2.05 5.39 23.32
CA GLU A 53 -1.43 4.66 24.43
C GLU A 53 -1.11 3.21 24.06
N TRP A 54 -2.02 2.51 23.38
CA TRP A 54 -1.79 1.13 22.94
C TRP A 54 -0.67 1.04 21.90
N VAL A 55 -0.58 1.98 20.95
CA VAL A 55 0.49 2.04 19.95
C VAL A 55 1.84 2.28 20.64
N MET A 56 1.91 3.23 21.55
CA MET A 56 3.16 3.60 22.22
C MET A 56 3.63 2.55 23.23
N LYS A 57 2.73 1.94 24.00
CA LYS A 57 3.11 0.98 25.06
C LYS A 57 3.19 -0.46 24.60
N ASN A 58 2.35 -0.87 23.64
CA ASN A 58 2.33 -2.27 23.18
C ASN A 58 3.01 -2.41 21.82
N LEU A 59 2.50 -1.75 20.79
CA LEU A 59 2.97 -1.96 19.41
C LEU A 59 4.45 -1.59 19.26
N LEU A 60 4.86 -0.43 19.77
CA LEU A 60 6.24 0.03 19.69
C LEU A 60 7.20 -0.90 20.44
N VAL A 61 6.91 -1.24 21.70
CA VAL A 61 7.75 -2.15 22.51
C VAL A 61 7.89 -3.52 21.84
N LYS A 62 6.80 -4.07 21.29
CA LYS A 62 6.83 -5.38 20.63
C LYS A 62 7.60 -5.40 19.32
N LEU A 63 7.69 -4.29 18.60
CA LEU A 63 8.34 -4.21 17.29
C LEU A 63 9.76 -3.62 17.33
N GLU A 64 10.03 -2.63 18.18
CA GLU A 64 11.34 -1.99 18.33
C GLU A 64 12.24 -2.73 19.35
N GLU A 65 11.72 -3.12 20.53
CA GLU A 65 12.53 -3.60 21.66
C GLU A 65 12.60 -5.13 21.78
N GLU A 66 11.48 -5.84 21.62
CA GLU A 66 11.43 -7.31 21.80
C GLU A 66 11.84 -8.12 20.55
N GLY A 67 12.34 -7.47 19.50
CA GLY A 67 12.71 -8.11 18.24
C GLY A 67 14.17 -8.59 18.18
N GLU A 68 14.43 -9.71 17.50
CA GLU A 68 15.81 -10.13 17.16
C GLU A 68 16.59 -9.11 16.31
N LYS A 69 15.85 -8.19 15.66
CA LYS A 69 16.39 -7.05 14.92
C LYS A 69 15.47 -5.87 15.20
N ASN A 70 16.05 -4.77 15.67
CA ASN A 70 15.33 -3.51 15.89
C ASN A 70 14.73 -3.06 14.56
N LEU A 71 13.41 -2.94 14.52
CA LEU A 71 12.67 -2.44 13.36
C LEU A 71 12.28 -1.00 13.66
N PRO A 72 13.05 0.01 13.18
CA PRO A 72 12.77 1.40 13.52
C PRO A 72 11.40 1.80 12.96
N LEU A 73 10.50 2.30 13.81
CA LEU A 73 9.19 2.75 13.41
C LEU A 73 9.18 4.27 13.22
N CYS A 74 8.46 4.73 12.20
CA CYS A 74 8.12 6.14 12.06
C CYS A 74 6.72 6.37 12.67
N LEU A 75 6.62 7.34 13.57
CA LEU A 75 5.38 7.74 14.23
C LEU A 75 5.09 9.23 14.01
N GLU A 76 3.82 9.55 13.83
CA GLU A 76 3.34 10.92 13.65
C GLU A 76 3.69 11.84 14.84
N GLU A 77 3.50 11.38 16.08
CA GLU A 77 3.72 12.23 17.27
C GLU A 77 5.21 12.39 17.64
N ARG A 78 6.10 11.53 17.13
CA ARG A 78 7.53 11.47 17.51
C ARG A 78 8.45 12.01 16.43
N ASP A 79 8.25 11.58 15.19
CA ASP A 79 9.25 11.70 14.12
C ASP A 79 8.91 12.82 13.12
N TRP A 80 7.70 13.40 13.19
CA TRP A 80 7.32 14.48 12.29
C TRP A 80 8.00 15.79 12.64
N THR A 81 8.56 16.43 11.61
CA THR A 81 9.16 17.75 11.73
C THR A 81 8.09 18.81 11.91
N PRO A 82 8.15 19.62 12.98
CA PRO A 82 7.19 20.69 13.19
C PRO A 82 7.34 21.77 12.11
N GLY A 83 6.23 22.38 11.70
CA GLY A 83 6.20 23.44 10.68
C GLY A 83 6.11 22.94 9.23
N VAL A 84 6.22 21.63 8.99
CA VAL A 84 5.98 21.02 7.68
C VAL A 84 4.49 20.69 7.51
N PRO A 85 3.89 20.89 6.31
CA PRO A 85 2.51 20.51 6.05
C PRO A 85 2.24 19.02 6.29
N LEU A 86 1.04 18.71 6.79
CA LEU A 86 0.60 17.33 7.07
C LEU A 86 0.78 16.39 5.88
N VAL A 87 0.43 16.84 4.67
CA VAL A 87 0.52 16.02 3.45
C VAL A 87 1.97 15.70 3.11
N ASP A 88 2.89 16.64 3.32
CA ASP A 88 4.32 16.45 3.07
C ASP A 88 4.92 15.48 4.08
N ASN A 89 4.60 15.64 5.36
CA ASN A 89 5.00 14.70 6.41
C ASN A 89 4.48 13.28 6.12
N LEU A 90 3.19 13.14 5.79
CA LEU A 90 2.62 11.83 5.40
C LEU A 90 3.33 11.23 4.20
N THR A 91 3.57 12.04 3.16
CA THR A 91 4.24 11.57 1.94
C THR A 91 5.66 11.10 2.25
N GLN A 92 6.42 11.88 3.02
CA GLN A 92 7.78 11.54 3.41
C GLN A 92 7.83 10.29 4.32
N SER A 93 6.95 10.19 5.32
CA SER A 93 6.87 9.02 6.19
C SER A 93 6.54 7.74 5.41
N ILE A 94 5.66 7.82 4.41
CA ILE A 94 5.36 6.69 3.52
C ILE A 94 6.54 6.37 2.60
N ARG A 95 7.25 7.37 2.05
CA ARG A 95 8.43 7.16 1.19
C ARG A 95 9.57 6.48 1.94
N TYR A 96 9.90 6.99 3.13
CA TYR A 96 11.07 6.57 3.90
C TYR A 96 10.83 5.30 4.72
N SER A 97 9.65 4.70 4.61
CA SER A 97 9.29 3.47 5.30
C SER A 97 9.04 2.33 4.33
N ARG A 98 9.48 1.12 4.69
CA ARG A 98 9.26 -0.07 3.83
C ARG A 98 7.78 -0.43 3.73
N LYS A 99 7.06 -0.28 4.84
CA LYS A 99 5.63 -0.59 4.98
C LYS A 99 4.92 0.58 5.64
N THR A 100 3.65 0.75 5.32
CA THR A 100 2.73 1.68 5.99
C THR A 100 1.68 0.86 6.71
N LEU A 101 1.77 0.84 8.04
CA LEU A 101 0.88 0.13 8.94
C LEU A 101 -0.28 1.03 9.36
N PHE A 102 -1.48 0.71 8.89
CA PHE A 102 -2.71 1.39 9.25
C PHE A 102 -3.34 0.71 10.45
N VAL A 103 -3.37 1.38 11.60
CA VAL A 103 -4.05 0.93 12.82
C VAL A 103 -5.49 1.41 12.74
N LEU A 104 -6.40 0.49 12.45
CA LEU A 104 -7.77 0.83 12.10
C LEU A 104 -8.73 0.68 13.28
N THR A 105 -9.42 1.77 13.59
CA THR A 105 -10.58 1.87 14.50
C THR A 105 -11.77 2.49 13.78
N GLN A 106 -12.98 2.39 14.36
CA GLN A 106 -14.21 2.90 13.74
C GLN A 106 -14.16 4.39 13.42
N ASP A 107 -13.51 5.18 14.28
CA ASP A 107 -13.42 6.62 14.11
C ASP A 107 -12.27 7.02 13.20
N TYR A 108 -11.13 6.32 13.28
CA TYR A 108 -9.98 6.59 12.43
C TYR A 108 -10.31 6.50 10.93
N VAL A 109 -11.07 5.48 10.53
CA VAL A 109 -11.46 5.25 9.12
C VAL A 109 -12.30 6.41 8.54
N LYS A 110 -13.00 7.16 9.38
CA LYS A 110 -13.81 8.32 8.94
C LYS A 110 -12.95 9.57 8.75
N THR A 111 -11.76 9.62 9.35
CA THR A 111 -10.88 10.80 9.32
C THR A 111 -10.37 11.12 7.92
N GLY A 112 -10.06 12.40 7.69
CA GLY A 112 -9.41 12.85 6.46
C GLY A 112 -7.96 12.35 6.35
N ILE A 113 -7.28 12.18 7.48
CA ILE A 113 -5.89 11.69 7.55
C ILE A 113 -5.80 10.27 7.02
N PHE A 114 -6.69 9.37 7.48
CA PHE A 114 -6.75 8.01 6.96
C PHE A 114 -6.96 7.99 5.44
N LYS A 115 -7.94 8.75 4.93
CA LYS A 115 -8.23 8.81 3.48
C LYS A 115 -7.03 9.32 2.68
N MET A 116 -6.34 10.34 3.18
CA MET A 116 -5.15 10.91 2.55
C MET A 116 -3.99 9.91 2.55
N ALA A 117 -3.65 9.34 3.71
CA ALA A 117 -2.58 8.36 3.83
C ALA A 117 -2.84 7.12 2.97
N MET A 118 -4.08 6.64 2.94
CA MET A 118 -4.48 5.52 2.10
C MET A 118 -4.38 5.85 0.60
N TYR A 119 -4.74 7.06 0.20
CA TYR A 119 -4.59 7.53 -1.18
C TYR A 119 -3.11 7.58 -1.59
N LEU A 120 -2.25 8.17 -0.76
CA LEU A 120 -0.80 8.26 -1.01
C LEU A 120 -0.15 6.87 -1.10
N ALA A 121 -0.54 5.94 -0.24
CA ALA A 121 -0.03 4.57 -0.27
C ALA A 121 -0.51 3.79 -1.50
N HIS A 122 -1.73 4.03 -1.99
CA HIS A 122 -2.15 3.47 -3.29
C HIS A 122 -1.41 4.09 -4.47
N GLN A 123 -1.13 5.38 -4.40
CA GLN A 123 -0.36 6.05 -5.44
C GLN A 123 1.03 5.42 -5.57
N ARG A 124 1.68 5.08 -4.45
CA ARG A 124 2.93 4.30 -4.43
C ARG A 124 2.82 2.95 -5.14
N LEU A 125 1.73 2.24 -4.89
CA LEU A 125 1.46 0.97 -5.58
C LEU A 125 1.26 1.16 -7.08
N LEU A 126 0.62 2.25 -7.53
CA LEU A 126 0.37 2.47 -8.96
C LEU A 126 1.61 3.00 -9.70
N ASP A 127 2.33 3.93 -9.09
CA ASP A 127 3.47 4.61 -9.71
C ASP A 127 4.75 3.75 -9.65
N GLU A 128 5.02 3.12 -8.51
CA GLU A 128 6.25 2.37 -8.25
C GLU A 128 6.04 0.84 -8.29
N ASN A 129 4.78 0.37 -8.36
CA ASN A 129 4.43 -1.06 -8.33
C ASN A 129 4.88 -1.78 -7.05
N VAL A 130 4.87 -1.05 -5.94
CA VAL A 130 5.29 -1.51 -4.61
C VAL A 130 4.09 -1.47 -3.65
N ASP A 131 3.63 -2.64 -3.18
CA ASP A 131 2.57 -2.70 -2.16
C ASP A 131 3.15 -2.51 -0.75
N VAL A 132 3.10 -1.27 -0.28
CA VAL A 132 3.55 -0.88 1.07
C VAL A 132 2.45 -1.03 2.13
N ILE A 133 1.21 -1.27 1.74
CA ILE A 133 0.05 -1.14 2.65
C ILE A 133 -0.05 -2.37 3.56
N VAL A 134 -0.20 -2.14 4.87
CA VAL A 134 -0.52 -3.17 5.85
C VAL A 134 -1.67 -2.67 6.71
N LEU A 135 -2.76 -3.43 6.79
CA LEU A 135 -3.96 -3.06 7.57
C LEU A 135 -3.98 -3.87 8.85
N LEU A 136 -4.01 -3.19 9.99
CA LEU A 136 -4.12 -3.78 11.32
C LEU A 136 -5.47 -3.38 11.90
N LEU A 137 -6.39 -4.33 12.03
CA LEU A 137 -7.74 -4.10 12.52
C LEU A 137 -7.82 -4.32 14.04
N LEU A 138 -7.80 -3.25 14.84
CA LEU A 138 -8.10 -3.33 16.28
C LEU A 138 -9.59 -3.63 16.49
N GLU A 139 -10.41 -3.01 15.66
CA GLU A 139 -11.86 -3.16 15.66
C GLU A 139 -12.34 -3.75 14.34
N PRO A 140 -13.49 -4.44 14.32
CA PRO A 140 -14.10 -4.96 13.10
C PRO A 140 -14.62 -3.84 12.19
N VAL A 141 -13.71 -3.16 11.50
CA VAL A 141 -14.00 -2.06 10.58
C VAL A 141 -13.94 -2.50 9.13
N LEU A 142 -14.62 -1.77 8.24
CA LEU A 142 -14.57 -1.98 6.78
C LEU A 142 -14.94 -3.40 6.30
N GLN A 143 -15.55 -4.24 7.16
CA GLN A 143 -15.86 -5.64 6.85
C GLN A 143 -16.73 -5.84 5.61
N HIS A 144 -17.66 -4.90 5.39
CA HIS A 144 -18.58 -4.91 4.26
C HIS A 144 -18.02 -4.18 3.03
N SER A 145 -16.89 -3.48 3.15
CA SER A 145 -16.31 -2.74 2.05
C SER A 145 -15.75 -3.70 0.99
N HIS A 146 -15.96 -3.37 -0.28
CA HIS A 146 -15.36 -4.13 -1.38
C HIS A 146 -13.83 -4.12 -1.32
N PHE A 147 -13.26 -3.01 -0.85
CA PHE A 147 -11.82 -2.84 -0.72
C PHE A 147 -11.18 -3.88 0.21
N LEU A 148 -11.66 -4.00 1.46
CA LEU A 148 -11.10 -4.97 2.41
C LEU A 148 -11.29 -6.41 1.92
N ARG A 149 -12.46 -6.70 1.32
CA ARG A 149 -12.76 -8.03 0.76
C ARG A 149 -11.82 -8.38 -0.39
N LEU A 150 -11.54 -7.42 -1.28
CA LEU A 150 -10.59 -7.60 -2.37
C LEU A 150 -9.17 -7.78 -1.84
N ARG A 151 -8.75 -6.93 -0.90
CA ARG A 151 -7.42 -7.01 -0.31
C ARG A 151 -7.18 -8.30 0.44
N ARG A 152 -8.15 -8.82 1.20
CA ARG A 152 -8.03 -10.15 1.85
C ARG A 152 -7.84 -11.28 0.84
N ARG A 153 -8.36 -11.15 -0.38
CA ARG A 153 -8.21 -12.16 -1.45
C ARG A 153 -6.88 -12.03 -2.20
N LEU A 154 -6.45 -10.80 -2.48
CA LEU A 154 -5.23 -10.53 -3.25
C LEU A 154 -3.97 -10.52 -2.39
N CYS A 155 -4.04 -9.84 -1.24
CA CYS A 155 -2.93 -9.57 -0.33
C CYS A 155 -3.28 -10.04 1.09
N GLY A 156 -3.63 -11.32 1.24
CA GLY A 156 -4.14 -11.88 2.51
C GLY A 156 -3.20 -11.66 3.69
N GLU A 157 -1.89 -11.76 3.48
CA GLU A 157 -0.88 -11.53 4.54
C GLU A 157 -0.81 -10.07 5.01
N SER A 158 -1.22 -9.11 4.18
CA SER A 158 -1.17 -7.68 4.52
C SER A 158 -2.31 -7.20 5.41
N VAL A 159 -3.31 -8.06 5.68
CA VAL A 159 -4.48 -7.74 6.51
C VAL A 159 -4.38 -8.56 7.79
N VAL A 160 -4.13 -7.89 8.91
CA VAL A 160 -3.93 -8.51 10.21
C VAL A 160 -5.05 -8.08 11.15
N ASP A 161 -5.80 -9.05 11.66
CA ASP A 161 -6.86 -8.81 12.63
C ASP A 161 -6.30 -8.94 14.06
N TRP A 162 -6.64 -8.01 14.96
CA TRP A 162 -6.27 -8.10 16.37
C TRP A 162 -7.02 -9.27 17.05
N PRO A 163 -6.32 -10.16 17.80
CA PRO A 163 -6.95 -11.33 18.41
C PRO A 163 -7.91 -10.94 19.54
N ARG A 164 -9.06 -11.63 19.62
CA ARG A 164 -10.02 -11.50 20.73
C ARG A 164 -9.62 -12.27 21.99
N THR A 165 -8.61 -13.14 21.88
CA THR A 165 -8.19 -14.06 22.93
C THR A 165 -6.72 -13.83 23.23
N ALA A 166 -6.38 -13.61 24.51
CA ALA A 166 -5.01 -13.32 24.95
C ALA A 166 -4.01 -14.42 24.55
N ALA A 167 -4.45 -15.69 24.51
CA ALA A 167 -3.59 -16.80 24.09
C ALA A 167 -3.08 -16.70 22.63
N ALA A 168 -3.76 -15.94 21.77
CA ALA A 168 -3.39 -15.75 20.37
C ALA A 168 -2.51 -14.50 20.14
N GLU A 169 -2.27 -13.67 21.16
CA GLU A 169 -1.42 -12.48 21.05
C GLU A 169 0.02 -12.78 20.61
N PRO A 170 0.73 -13.80 21.16
CA PRO A 170 2.09 -14.10 20.72
C PRO A 170 2.16 -14.43 19.23
N TRP A 171 1.18 -15.19 18.74
CA TRP A 171 1.06 -15.54 17.33
C TRP A 171 0.79 -14.30 16.48
N PHE A 172 -0.09 -13.40 16.92
CA PHE A 172 -0.35 -12.12 16.25
C PHE A 172 0.93 -11.30 16.07
N TRP A 173 1.72 -11.14 17.14
CA TRP A 173 2.95 -10.35 17.10
C TRP A 173 3.98 -10.96 16.17
N GLN A 174 4.10 -12.28 16.15
CA GLN A 174 5.00 -12.99 15.24
C GLN A 174 4.55 -12.83 13.79
N ASN A 175 3.24 -12.96 13.52
CA ASN A 175 2.67 -12.72 12.20
C ASN A 175 2.92 -11.28 11.74
N LEU A 176 2.63 -10.29 12.57
CA LEU A 176 2.84 -8.87 12.25
C LEU A 176 4.30 -8.58 11.91
N ARG A 177 5.25 -9.11 12.69
CA ARG A 177 6.69 -8.98 12.41
C ARG A 177 7.06 -9.60 11.06
N ASN A 178 6.50 -10.75 10.71
CA ASN A 178 6.75 -11.38 9.42
C ASN A 178 6.22 -10.50 8.28
N VAL A 179 4.98 -10.03 8.37
CA VAL A 179 4.34 -9.18 7.36
C VAL A 179 5.14 -7.90 7.12
N VAL A 180 5.66 -7.28 8.17
CA VAL A 180 6.47 -6.06 8.04
C VAL A 180 7.88 -6.34 7.51
N ARG A 181 8.44 -7.53 7.79
CA ARG A 181 9.77 -7.94 7.31
C ARG A 181 9.78 -8.37 5.84
N VAL A 182 8.69 -8.94 5.35
CA VAL A 182 8.56 -9.40 3.96
C VAL A 182 8.86 -8.24 3.04
N GLU A 183 9.89 -8.41 2.19
CA GLU A 183 10.23 -7.45 1.15
C GLU A 183 8.99 -7.19 0.30
N ASN A 184 8.79 -5.92 -0.08
CA ASN A 184 7.72 -5.59 -1.00
C ASN A 184 7.96 -6.40 -2.28
N GLN A 185 7.09 -7.37 -2.55
CA GLN A 185 7.11 -8.04 -3.83
C GLN A 185 6.84 -6.95 -4.85
N VAL A 186 7.84 -6.65 -5.68
CA VAL A 186 7.57 -6.01 -6.96
C VAL A 186 6.64 -7.00 -7.64
N ILE A 187 5.35 -6.67 -7.72
CA ILE A 187 4.41 -7.47 -8.51
C ILE A 187 5.12 -7.55 -9.86
N PRO A 188 5.52 -8.74 -10.36
CA PRO A 188 6.15 -8.82 -11.67
C PRO A 188 5.20 -8.07 -12.57
N SER A 189 5.67 -6.98 -13.17
CA SER A 189 4.89 -6.22 -14.13
C SER A 189 4.38 -7.26 -15.10
N ALA A 190 3.11 -7.65 -14.96
CA ALA A 190 2.41 -8.35 -16.00
C ALA A 190 2.65 -7.44 -17.19
N ASP A 191 3.38 -7.99 -18.16
CA ASP A 191 3.81 -7.31 -19.35
C ASP A 191 2.60 -6.52 -19.84
N MET A 192 2.64 -5.19 -19.70
CA MET A 192 1.53 -4.29 -20.05
C MET A 192 1.49 -4.14 -21.59
N SER A 193 1.72 -5.23 -22.30
CA SER A 193 1.57 -5.42 -23.74
C SER A 193 0.15 -5.86 -24.11
N ASP A 194 -0.66 -6.33 -23.14
CA ASP A 194 -2.09 -6.54 -23.32
C ASP A 194 -2.87 -5.25 -23.03
N LYS A 195 -2.82 -4.31 -23.97
CA LYS A 195 -3.86 -3.27 -24.08
C LYS A 195 -5.22 -3.97 -24.21
N PRO A 196 -6.30 -3.49 -23.57
CA PRO A 196 -7.63 -3.99 -23.87
C PRO A 196 -7.85 -3.89 -25.38
N ASP A 197 -8.32 -4.97 -26.02
CA ASP A 197 -8.49 -5.02 -27.47
C ASP A 197 -9.62 -4.06 -27.90
N ILE A 198 -9.28 -2.79 -28.10
CA ILE A 198 -10.24 -1.74 -28.46
C ILE A 198 -10.69 -1.86 -29.93
N LYS A 199 -10.22 -2.89 -30.65
CA LYS A 199 -10.59 -3.15 -32.05
C LYS A 199 -12.09 -3.31 -32.24
N GLU A 200 -12.80 -3.83 -31.24
CA GLU A 200 -14.26 -3.97 -31.32
C GLU A 200 -14.99 -2.61 -31.27
N VAL A 201 -14.45 -1.64 -30.52
CA VAL A 201 -15.03 -0.28 -30.40
C VAL A 201 -14.74 0.55 -31.66
N THR A 202 -13.57 0.36 -32.29
CA THR A 202 -13.22 1.06 -33.54
C THR A 202 -13.95 0.50 -34.75
N THR A 203 -14.38 -0.76 -34.71
CA THR A 203 -15.13 -1.42 -35.79
C THR A 203 -16.65 -1.33 -35.60
N PHE A 204 -17.12 -0.63 -34.57
CA PHE A 204 -18.55 -0.51 -34.27
C PHE A 204 -19.28 0.32 -35.33
N ASP A 205 -20.18 -0.34 -36.06
CA ASP A 205 -20.98 0.26 -37.12
C ASP A 205 -22.09 1.14 -36.54
N LYS A 206 -21.88 2.46 -36.60
CA LYS A 206 -22.80 3.49 -36.10
C LYS A 206 -24.18 3.44 -36.76
N THR A 207 -24.32 2.78 -37.91
CA THR A 207 -25.62 2.64 -38.60
C THR A 207 -26.56 1.65 -37.90
N LYS A 208 -26.03 0.78 -37.03
CA LYS A 208 -26.82 -0.15 -36.20
C LYS A 208 -27.38 0.48 -34.93
N LEU A 209 -27.07 1.75 -34.65
CA LEU A 209 -27.65 2.49 -33.54
C LEU A 209 -29.12 2.79 -33.85
N LYS A 210 -30.02 2.40 -32.93
CA LYS A 210 -31.42 2.82 -32.99
C LYS A 210 -31.47 4.34 -32.89
N LYS A 211 -32.06 5.01 -33.88
CA LYS A 211 -32.36 6.44 -33.79
C LYS A 211 -33.40 6.63 -32.69
N THR A 212 -33.07 7.44 -31.70
CA THR A 212 -33.97 7.91 -30.66
C THR A 212 -34.27 9.38 -30.93
N ASP A 213 -35.53 9.75 -31.06
CA ASP A 213 -35.93 11.15 -31.20
C ASP A 213 -35.71 11.88 -29.88
N THR A 214 -34.61 12.61 -29.78
CA THR A 214 -34.29 13.44 -28.62
C THR A 214 -35.11 14.73 -28.70
N LYS A 215 -36.19 14.84 -27.92
CA LYS A 215 -36.85 16.14 -27.70
C LYS A 215 -36.03 16.93 -26.68
N GLU A 216 -35.42 18.02 -27.15
CA GLU A 216 -34.70 18.97 -26.31
C GLU A 216 -35.66 19.59 -25.29
N LYS A 217 -35.37 19.41 -24.00
CA LYS A 217 -36.30 19.75 -22.92
C LYS A 217 -36.26 21.23 -22.49
N ASN A 218 -35.36 22.03 -23.05
CA ASN A 218 -35.20 23.44 -22.74
C ASN A 218 -35.25 24.29 -24.01
N THR A 219 -36.42 24.38 -24.63
CA THR A 219 -36.67 25.47 -25.58
C THR A 219 -36.92 26.75 -24.81
N LEU A 220 -36.20 27.83 -25.16
CA LEU A 220 -36.46 29.18 -24.64
C LEU A 220 -37.97 29.51 -24.77
N PRO A 221 -38.59 30.13 -23.75
CA PRO A 221 -40.00 30.46 -23.79
C PRO A 221 -40.30 31.35 -25.00
N THR A 222 -41.35 30.98 -25.72
CA THR A 222 -41.84 31.72 -26.89
C THR A 222 -42.33 33.11 -26.52
N LYS A 223 -42.18 34.09 -27.42
CA LYS A 223 -42.53 35.50 -27.18
C LYS A 223 -43.98 35.69 -26.70
N GLU A 224 -44.89 34.86 -27.18
CA GLU A 224 -46.30 34.85 -26.75
C GLU A 224 -46.46 34.54 -25.25
N THR A 225 -45.63 33.63 -24.72
CA THR A 225 -45.63 33.27 -23.30
C THR A 225 -45.10 34.41 -22.43
N ILE A 226 -44.16 35.20 -22.95
CA ILE A 226 -43.57 36.35 -22.25
C ILE A 226 -44.54 37.54 -22.23
N GLU A 227 -45.29 37.75 -23.31
CA GLU A 227 -46.27 38.85 -23.40
C GLU A 227 -47.51 38.61 -22.52
N GLN A 228 -47.94 37.36 -22.36
CA GLN A 228 -49.04 37.02 -21.45
C GLN A 228 -48.69 37.32 -19.99
N GLU A 229 -47.48 36.98 -19.52
CA GLU A 229 -47.05 37.29 -18.15
C GLU A 229 -46.88 38.80 -17.90
N LYS A 230 -46.60 39.59 -18.94
CA LYS A 230 -46.41 41.04 -18.79
C LYS A 230 -47.73 41.82 -18.68
N SER A 231 -48.86 41.17 -18.93
CA SER A 231 -50.20 41.79 -18.97
C SER A 231 -51.11 41.45 -17.77
N GLY A 232 -50.63 40.64 -16.82
CA GLY A 232 -51.27 40.38 -15.53
C GLY A 232 -50.59 41.11 -14.38
#